data_AF-A0A645FV36-F1
#
_entry.id   AF-A0A645FV36-F1
#
_cell.length_a   1.000
_cell.length_b   1.000
_cell.length_c   1.000
_cell.angle_alpha   90.00
_cell.angle_beta   90.00
_cell.angle_gamma   90.00
#
_symmetry.space_group_name_H-M   'P 1'
#
loop_
_entity.id
_entity.type
_entity.pdbx_description
1 polymer ?
#
loop_
_entity_poly.entity_id
_entity_poly.type
_entity_poly.pdbx_seq_one_letter_code
_entity_poly.pdbx_strand_id
1 'polypeptide(L)'
;MDYTPNIVANNTGFTESTFFSMMGEDTEYVVSRLVYCSDYSQINSRAAAIEKLFTERTGIANMNDNTARAVQSAFVIADVLDRAGSTDPEALRKAFTETNISNENLLVPWDSISFNEQGQNENARALLCQVHDGAYKTVWPAEYATEELVWPIPAWKDR
;
A
#
# COMPACT_ATOMS: atom_id res chain seq x y z
N MET A 1 35.40 4.51 -0.03
CA MET A 1 34.79 3.67 -1.07
C MET A 1 33.48 4.32 -1.44
N ASP A 2 33.32 4.72 -2.69
CA ASP A 2 32.06 5.25 -3.23
C ASP A 2 31.23 4.06 -3.77
N TYR A 3 30.88 3.14 -2.86
CA TYR A 3 30.06 1.98 -3.20
C TYR A 3 28.62 2.29 -2.86
N THR A 4 27.76 2.18 -3.87
CA THR A 4 26.32 2.32 -3.71
C THR A 4 25.67 0.96 -3.90
N PRO A 5 25.07 0.37 -2.84
CA PRO A 5 24.37 -0.89 -2.99
C PRO A 5 23.06 -0.68 -3.76
N ASN A 6 22.83 -1.54 -4.75
CA ASN A 6 21.50 -1.72 -5.32
C ASN A 6 20.63 -2.45 -4.30
N ILE A 7 19.53 -1.83 -3.87
CA ILE A 7 18.67 -2.36 -2.81
C ILE A 7 17.24 -2.52 -3.28
N VAL A 8 16.67 -3.69 -3.00
CA VAL A 8 15.24 -3.95 -3.00
C VAL A 8 14.86 -4.41 -1.59
N ALA A 9 14.25 -3.51 -0.84
CA ALA A 9 13.70 -3.80 0.47
C ALA A 9 12.36 -4.54 0.36
N ASN A 10 11.90 -5.11 1.48
CA ASN A 10 10.66 -5.88 1.54
C ASN A 10 9.76 -5.34 2.68
N ASN A 11 9.17 -4.16 2.44
CA ASN A 11 8.25 -3.52 3.39
C ASN A 11 8.90 -3.18 4.75
N THR A 12 8.12 -3.11 5.84
CA THR A 12 8.58 -2.97 7.23
C THR A 12 9.16 -1.57 7.52
N GLY A 13 10.39 -1.44 8.03
CA GLY A 13 10.94 -0.13 8.41
C GLY A 13 11.02 0.84 7.23
N PHE A 14 11.11 0.32 6.01
CA PHE A 14 11.18 1.11 4.79
C PHE A 14 9.86 1.81 4.43
N THR A 15 8.72 1.51 5.07
CA THR A 15 7.44 2.24 4.87
C THR A 15 7.19 3.37 5.84
N GLU A 16 7.99 3.45 6.89
CA GLU A 16 7.74 4.39 7.97
C GLU A 16 8.26 5.77 7.62
N SER A 17 7.53 6.81 8.01
CA SER A 17 8.00 8.20 7.83
C SER A 17 9.33 8.46 8.52
N THR A 18 9.64 7.69 9.58
CA THR A 18 10.90 7.77 10.29
C THR A 18 12.09 7.39 9.41
N PHE A 19 11.95 6.43 8.49
CA PHE A 19 12.99 6.08 7.53
C PHE A 19 13.42 7.29 6.70
N PHE A 20 12.45 7.98 6.12
CA PHE A 20 12.67 9.21 5.35
C PHE A 20 13.28 10.31 6.21
N SER A 21 12.76 10.55 7.42
CA SER A 21 13.27 11.61 8.30
C SER A 21 14.71 11.37 8.78
N MET A 22 15.12 10.11 8.92
CA MET A 22 16.44 9.76 9.45
C MET A 22 17.50 9.67 8.37
N MET A 23 17.13 9.22 7.17
CA MET A 23 18.08 8.97 6.08
C MET A 23 18.11 10.12 5.06
N GLY A 24 17.05 10.92 4.94
CA GLY A 24 17.00 12.07 4.03
C GLY A 24 17.27 11.67 2.58
N GLU A 25 18.17 12.39 1.91
CA GLU A 25 18.58 12.16 0.52
C GLU A 25 19.17 10.75 0.29
N ASP A 26 19.66 10.08 1.34
CA ASP A 26 20.19 8.72 1.19
C ASP A 26 19.10 7.69 0.82
N THR A 27 17.83 8.04 1.02
CA THR A 27 16.69 7.21 0.63
C THR A 27 16.42 7.21 -0.87
N GLU A 28 16.96 8.16 -1.62
CA GLU A 28 16.64 8.33 -3.03
C GLU A 28 16.96 7.06 -3.82
N TYR A 29 16.03 6.66 -4.69
CA TYR A 29 16.07 5.43 -5.49
C TYR A 29 16.05 4.10 -4.72
N VAL A 30 15.86 4.11 -3.39
CA VAL A 30 15.59 2.87 -2.64
C VAL A 30 14.29 2.27 -3.13
N VAL A 31 14.33 1.00 -3.55
CA VAL A 31 13.14 0.24 -3.93
C VAL A 31 12.62 -0.53 -2.72
N SER A 32 11.31 -0.54 -2.51
CA SER A 32 10.64 -1.40 -1.53
C SER A 32 9.44 -2.10 -2.15
N ARG A 33 9.27 -3.39 -1.83
CA ARG A 33 8.05 -4.13 -2.15
C ARG A 33 6.94 -3.77 -1.16
N LEU A 34 5.95 -3.03 -1.62
CA LEU A 34 4.80 -2.55 -0.85
C LEU A 34 3.51 -3.20 -1.36
N VAL A 35 2.38 -2.95 -0.71
CA VAL A 35 1.04 -3.28 -1.22
C VAL A 35 0.18 -2.03 -1.49
N TYR A 36 0.66 -0.85 -1.09
CA TYR A 36 0.12 0.46 -1.45
C TYR A 36 1.22 1.53 -1.42
N CYS A 37 1.18 2.44 -2.39
CA CYS A 37 2.02 3.63 -2.46
C CYS A 37 1.12 4.86 -2.63
N SER A 38 1.52 6.00 -2.06
CA SER A 38 0.64 7.17 -1.96
C SER A 38 0.17 7.70 -3.31
N ASP A 39 0.97 7.51 -4.36
CA ASP A 39 0.64 7.85 -5.73
C ASP A 39 -0.49 7.02 -6.34
N TYR A 40 -0.86 5.88 -5.73
CA TYR A 40 -2.02 5.09 -6.16
C TYR A 40 -3.33 5.86 -6.04
N SER A 41 -3.41 6.90 -5.18
CA SER A 41 -4.56 7.80 -5.12
C SER A 41 -4.80 8.56 -6.43
N GLN A 42 -3.78 8.74 -7.26
CA GLN A 42 -3.92 9.35 -8.60
C GLN A 42 -4.67 8.43 -9.59
N ILE A 43 -4.63 7.13 -9.35
CA ILE A 43 -5.22 6.09 -10.21
C ILE A 43 -6.61 5.70 -9.70
N ASN A 44 -6.79 5.62 -8.37
CA ASN A 44 -8.03 5.20 -7.72
C ASN A 44 -8.73 6.37 -7.00
N SER A 45 -9.85 6.82 -7.56
CA SER A 45 -10.63 7.95 -7.02
C SER A 45 -11.19 7.71 -5.61
N ARG A 46 -11.45 6.46 -5.20
CA ARG A 46 -11.85 6.16 -3.82
C ARG A 46 -10.66 6.30 -2.88
N ALA A 47 -9.48 5.81 -3.28
CA ALA A 47 -8.25 6.00 -2.52
C ALA A 47 -7.97 7.51 -2.33
N ALA A 48 -8.11 8.33 -3.38
CA ALA A 48 -8.01 9.79 -3.26
C ALA A 48 -9.02 10.41 -2.29
N ALA A 49 -10.29 10.00 -2.36
CA ALA A 49 -11.32 10.53 -1.46
C ALA A 49 -11.02 10.19 0.01
N ILE A 50 -10.56 8.97 0.27
CA ILE A 50 -10.22 8.52 1.61
C ILE A 50 -8.92 9.15 2.11
N GLU A 51 -7.91 9.32 1.24
CA GLU A 51 -6.67 10.03 1.56
C GLU A 51 -6.96 11.47 1.96
N LYS A 52 -7.81 12.19 1.22
CA LYS A 52 -8.25 13.54 1.59
C LYS A 52 -8.86 13.58 3.00
N LEU A 53 -9.76 12.64 3.31
CA LEU A 53 -10.37 12.55 4.64
C LEU A 53 -9.35 12.21 5.73
N PHE A 54 -8.38 11.35 5.42
CA PHE A 54 -7.28 11.02 6.32
C PHE A 54 -6.42 12.26 6.61
N THR A 55 -6.01 13.01 5.59
CA THR A 55 -5.22 14.24 5.72
C THR A 55 -5.96 15.30 6.52
N GLU A 56 -7.25 15.53 6.23
CA GLU A 56 -8.08 16.50 6.97
C GLU A 56 -8.22 16.14 8.46
N ARG A 57 -8.26 14.85 8.81
CA ARG A 57 -8.43 14.39 10.20
C ARG A 57 -7.14 14.32 10.99
N THR A 58 -6.03 14.00 10.33
CA THR A 58 -4.76 13.68 11.01
C THR A 58 -3.69 14.74 10.83
N GLY A 59 -3.80 15.57 9.79
CA GLY A 59 -2.74 16.48 9.35
C GLY A 59 -1.57 15.80 8.64
N ILE A 60 -1.61 14.48 8.43
CA ILE A 60 -0.57 13.73 7.71
C ILE A 60 -0.91 13.77 6.21
N ALA A 61 0.06 14.16 5.38
CA ALA A 61 -0.17 14.50 3.97
C ALA A 61 -0.80 13.35 3.16
N ASN A 62 -0.28 12.12 3.28
CA ASN A 62 -0.72 10.96 2.49
C ASN A 62 -0.80 9.70 3.37
N MET A 63 -1.59 8.71 2.94
CA MET A 63 -1.54 7.39 3.55
C MET A 63 -0.27 6.64 3.11
N ASN A 64 0.37 5.92 4.03
CA ASN A 64 1.39 4.93 3.69
C ASN A 64 0.78 3.52 3.56
N ASP A 65 1.62 2.54 3.21
CA ASP A 65 1.24 1.12 3.07
C ASP A 65 0.40 0.60 4.25
N ASN A 66 0.91 0.78 5.47
CA ASN A 66 0.26 0.31 6.69
C ASN A 66 -1.10 0.99 6.93
N THR A 67 -1.17 2.30 6.70
CA THR A 67 -2.39 3.08 6.87
C THR A 67 -3.46 2.66 5.87
N ALA A 68 -3.10 2.54 4.59
CA ALA A 68 -4.03 2.13 3.54
C ALA A 68 -4.61 0.73 3.80
N ARG A 69 -3.78 -0.22 4.26
CA ARG A 69 -4.24 -1.55 4.64
C ARG A 69 -5.19 -1.53 5.84
N ALA A 70 -4.86 -0.78 6.89
CA ALA A 70 -5.72 -0.68 8.07
C ALA A 70 -7.09 -0.08 7.73
N VAL A 71 -7.10 0.95 6.89
CA VAL A 71 -8.32 1.57 6.39
C VAL A 71 -9.13 0.59 5.53
N GLN A 72 -8.48 -0.13 4.61
CA GLN A 72 -9.14 -1.18 3.82
C GLN A 72 -9.75 -2.27 4.71
N SER A 73 -9.06 -2.69 5.78
CA SER A 73 -9.59 -3.67 6.74
C SER A 73 -10.85 -3.16 7.45
N ALA A 74 -10.93 -1.86 7.77
CA ALA A 74 -12.15 -1.29 8.35
C ALA A 74 -13.34 -1.39 7.39
N PHE A 75 -13.13 -1.18 6.08
CA PHE A 75 -14.17 -1.38 5.07
C PHE A 75 -14.61 -2.84 4.94
N VAL A 76 -13.67 -3.79 5.03
CA VAL A 76 -14.01 -5.23 5.07
C VAL A 76 -14.87 -5.55 6.29
N ILE A 77 -14.52 -5.03 7.46
CA ILE A 77 -15.30 -5.26 8.68
C ILE A 77 -16.72 -4.67 8.54
N ALA A 78 -16.86 -3.48 7.97
CA ALA A 78 -18.16 -2.87 7.71
C ALA A 78 -19.03 -3.75 6.78
N ASP A 79 -18.49 -4.20 5.64
CA ASP A 79 -19.17 -5.13 4.73
C ASP A 79 -19.62 -6.42 5.43
N VAL A 80 -18.74 -7.01 6.25
CA VAL A 80 -19.03 -8.23 7.00
C VAL A 80 -20.17 -8.00 8.00
N LEU A 81 -20.16 -6.89 8.73
CA LEU A 81 -21.21 -6.56 9.70
C LEU A 81 -22.56 -6.36 9.00
N ASP A 82 -22.58 -5.66 7.87
CA ASP A 82 -23.79 -5.44 7.07
C ASP A 82 -24.37 -6.76 6.54
N ARG A 83 -23.51 -7.67 6.05
CA ARG A 83 -23.94 -9.00 5.57
C ARG A 83 -24.36 -9.94 6.69
N ALA A 84 -23.67 -9.91 7.83
CA ALA A 84 -24.01 -10.75 8.97
C ALA A 84 -25.35 -10.35 9.60
N GLY A 85 -25.67 -9.04 9.60
CA GLY A 85 -26.89 -8.49 10.22
C GLY A 85 -26.99 -8.76 11.73
N SER A 86 -25.89 -9.18 12.35
CA SER A 86 -25.82 -9.66 13.73
C SER A 86 -24.37 -9.61 14.21
N THR A 87 -24.20 -9.48 15.53
CA THR A 87 -22.89 -9.62 16.20
C THR A 87 -22.67 -11.01 16.79
N ASP A 88 -23.51 -12.00 16.42
CA ASP A 88 -23.33 -13.39 16.81
C ASP A 88 -22.02 -13.96 16.22
N PRO A 89 -21.19 -14.67 17.02
CA PRO A 89 -19.90 -15.16 16.56
C PRO A 89 -19.96 -16.07 15.33
N GLU A 90 -20.95 -16.95 15.21
CA GLU A 90 -21.06 -17.86 14.05
C GLU A 90 -21.55 -17.13 12.81
N ALA A 91 -22.49 -16.17 12.98
CA ALA A 91 -22.91 -15.30 11.89
C ALA A 91 -21.73 -14.47 11.33
N LEU A 92 -20.91 -13.88 12.21
CA LEU A 92 -19.72 -13.14 11.83
C LEU A 92 -18.69 -14.04 11.16
N ARG A 93 -18.39 -15.21 11.74
CA ARG A 93 -17.42 -16.16 11.17
C ARG A 93 -17.82 -16.54 9.76
N LYS A 94 -19.09 -16.90 9.55
CA LYS A 94 -19.63 -17.22 8.23
C LYS A 94 -19.46 -16.05 7.26
N ALA A 95 -19.89 -14.84 7.65
CA ALA A 95 -19.78 -13.66 6.80
C ALA A 95 -18.32 -13.31 6.46
N PHE A 96 -17.37 -13.45 7.39
CA PHE A 96 -15.95 -13.30 7.12
C PHE A 96 -15.45 -14.33 6.09
N THR A 97 -15.77 -15.61 6.26
CA THR A 97 -15.33 -16.67 5.32
C THR A 97 -15.95 -16.54 3.94
N GLU A 98 -17.14 -15.94 3.83
CA GLU A 98 -17.83 -15.69 2.56
C GLU A 98 -17.45 -14.34 1.92
N THR A 99 -16.48 -13.60 2.49
CA THR A 99 -16.05 -12.31 1.95
C THR A 99 -15.56 -12.47 0.51
N ASN A 100 -16.10 -11.67 -0.39
CA ASN A 100 -15.69 -11.58 -1.78
C ASN A 100 -15.94 -10.14 -2.27
N ILE A 101 -14.93 -9.28 -2.11
CA ILE A 101 -14.99 -7.87 -2.48
C ILE A 101 -14.10 -7.67 -3.70
N SER A 102 -14.69 -7.26 -4.81
CA SER A 102 -14.01 -7.02 -6.08
C SER A 102 -13.15 -5.75 -6.08
N ASN A 103 -12.11 -5.70 -6.93
CA ASN A 103 -11.16 -4.57 -7.05
C ASN A 103 -11.86 -3.21 -7.13
N GLU A 104 -12.97 -3.11 -7.86
CA GLU A 104 -13.67 -1.85 -8.02
C GLU A 104 -14.28 -1.35 -6.72
N ASN A 105 -14.21 -2.06 -5.59
CA ASN A 105 -14.64 -1.58 -4.27
C ASN A 105 -13.47 -1.47 -3.28
N LEU A 106 -12.23 -1.62 -3.75
CA LEU A 106 -11.03 -1.55 -2.95
C LEU A 106 -10.32 -0.20 -3.06
N LEU A 107 -9.61 0.15 -1.99
CA LEU A 107 -8.67 1.26 -1.90
C LEU A 107 -7.24 0.85 -2.23
N VAL A 108 -6.99 -0.46 -2.28
CA VAL A 108 -5.69 -1.08 -2.55
C VAL A 108 -5.68 -1.72 -3.95
N PRO A 109 -4.51 -1.84 -4.60
CA PRO A 109 -4.35 -2.39 -5.95
C PRO A 109 -4.45 -3.94 -6.02
N TRP A 110 -5.39 -4.54 -5.29
CA TRP A 110 -5.61 -5.99 -5.27
C TRP A 110 -6.74 -6.38 -6.21
N ASP A 111 -6.71 -7.58 -6.79
CA ASP A 111 -7.77 -8.01 -7.73
C ASP A 111 -9.11 -8.21 -7.01
N SER A 112 -9.04 -8.71 -5.77
CA SER A 112 -10.17 -8.84 -4.87
C SER A 112 -9.69 -9.09 -3.43
N ILE A 113 -10.64 -9.08 -2.50
CA ILE A 113 -10.48 -9.65 -1.16
C ILE A 113 -11.42 -10.84 -1.07
N SER A 114 -10.84 -12.04 -1.09
CA SER A 114 -11.53 -13.30 -0.82
C SER A 114 -10.57 -14.26 -0.12
N PHE A 115 -11.09 -15.17 0.69
CA PHE A 115 -10.25 -16.06 1.49
C PHE A 115 -10.35 -17.51 1.01
N ASN A 116 -9.21 -18.16 0.78
CA ASN A 116 -9.16 -19.58 0.49
C ASN A 116 -9.44 -20.43 1.75
N GLU A 117 -9.41 -21.76 1.63
CA GLU A 117 -9.66 -22.67 2.76
C GLU A 117 -8.70 -22.48 3.95
N GLN A 118 -7.51 -21.92 3.70
CA GLN A 118 -6.51 -21.60 4.72
C GLN A 118 -6.63 -20.16 5.25
N GLY A 119 -7.66 -19.41 4.83
CA GLY A 119 -7.89 -18.03 5.23
C GLY A 119 -6.95 -17.01 4.57
N GLN A 120 -6.25 -17.36 3.50
CA GLN A 120 -5.35 -16.46 2.79
C GLN A 120 -6.07 -15.68 1.68
N ASN A 121 -5.72 -14.40 1.52
CA ASN A 121 -6.14 -13.63 0.35
C ASN A 121 -5.14 -13.82 -0.80
N GLU A 122 -5.44 -14.75 -1.71
CA GLU A 122 -4.58 -15.08 -2.87
C GLU A 122 -4.59 -14.00 -3.96
N ASN A 123 -5.53 -13.06 -3.89
CA ASN A 123 -5.73 -11.98 -4.86
C ASN A 123 -5.01 -10.68 -4.47
N ALA A 124 -4.28 -10.69 -3.35
CA ALA A 124 -3.44 -9.58 -2.94
C ALA A 124 -2.23 -9.43 -3.87
N ARG A 125 -1.99 -8.21 -4.35
CA ARG A 125 -0.86 -7.88 -5.21
C ARG A 125 0.13 -6.97 -4.51
N ALA A 126 1.39 -7.09 -4.93
CA ALA A 126 2.48 -6.25 -4.50
C ALA A 126 2.75 -5.17 -5.54
N LEU A 127 3.19 -4.00 -5.07
CA LEU A 127 3.84 -2.98 -5.86
C LEU A 127 5.34 -3.02 -5.60
N LEU A 128 6.14 -2.66 -6.59
CA LEU A 128 7.47 -2.13 -6.33
C LEU A 128 7.37 -0.62 -6.39
N CYS A 129 7.81 0.03 -5.32
CA CYS A 129 7.86 1.47 -5.26
C CYS A 129 9.28 1.91 -4.97
N GLN A 130 9.72 2.91 -5.71
CA GLN A 130 11.02 3.52 -5.59
C GLN A 130 10.87 4.92 -5.01
N VAL A 131 11.83 5.35 -4.18
CA VAL A 131 11.85 6.74 -3.71
C VAL A 131 12.28 7.65 -4.86
N HIS A 132 11.43 8.61 -5.19
CA HIS A 132 11.73 9.73 -6.09
C HIS A 132 11.30 11.03 -5.43
N ASP A 133 12.17 12.03 -5.44
CA ASP A 133 11.96 13.33 -4.82
C ASP A 133 11.54 13.19 -3.33
N GLY A 134 12.17 12.24 -2.62
CA GLY A 134 11.90 11.97 -1.21
C GLY A 134 10.56 11.28 -0.90
N ALA A 135 9.83 10.76 -1.90
CA ALA A 135 8.58 10.03 -1.70
C ALA A 135 8.51 8.75 -2.54
N TYR A 136 7.79 7.73 -2.06
CA TYR A 136 7.56 6.54 -2.88
C TYR A 136 6.68 6.83 -4.08
N LYS A 137 7.16 6.39 -5.25
CA LYS A 137 6.43 6.29 -6.51
C LYS A 137 6.40 4.84 -6.96
N THR A 138 5.27 4.41 -7.49
CA THR A 138 5.07 3.08 -8.04
C THR A 138 5.83 2.97 -9.35
N VAL A 139 6.72 1.98 -9.44
CA VAL A 139 7.50 1.66 -10.65
C VAL A 139 7.13 0.31 -11.26
N TRP A 140 6.41 -0.53 -10.50
CA TRP A 140 5.85 -1.80 -10.98
C TRP A 140 4.61 -2.21 -10.16
N PRO A 141 3.59 -2.85 -10.76
CA PRO A 141 3.49 -3.27 -12.16
C PRO A 141 3.21 -2.11 -13.11
N ALA A 142 3.45 -2.31 -14.40
CA ALA A 142 3.43 -1.24 -15.40
C ALA A 142 2.06 -0.55 -15.50
N GLU A 143 0.97 -1.28 -15.27
CA GLU A 143 -0.38 -0.70 -15.26
C GLU A 143 -0.64 0.31 -14.14
N TYR A 144 0.18 0.28 -13.07
CA TYR A 144 0.08 1.20 -11.93
C TYR A 144 1.31 2.10 -11.78
N ALA A 145 2.29 1.99 -12.68
CA ALA A 145 3.52 2.77 -12.59
C ALA A 145 3.22 4.25 -12.84
N THR A 146 3.66 5.10 -11.92
CA THR A 146 3.60 6.57 -12.05
C THR A 146 4.97 7.16 -12.34
N GLU A 147 6.03 6.35 -12.23
CA GLU A 147 7.42 6.72 -12.45
C GLU A 147 8.20 5.56 -13.09
N GLU A 148 9.29 5.87 -13.79
CA GLU A 148 10.19 4.86 -14.35
C GLU A 148 11.20 4.36 -13.31
N LEU A 149 11.43 3.04 -13.27
CA LEU A 149 12.46 2.45 -12.40
C LEU A 149 13.86 2.95 -12.80
N VAL A 150 14.54 3.62 -11.87
CA VAL A 150 15.95 3.94 -11.97
C VAL A 150 16.77 2.76 -11.43
N TRP A 151 17.41 2.03 -12.34
CA TRP A 151 18.27 0.89 -12.00
C TRP A 151 19.44 0.75 -12.99
N PRO A 152 20.69 0.51 -12.51
CA PRO A 152 21.11 0.47 -11.12
C PRO A 152 20.99 1.85 -10.45
N ILE A 153 20.91 1.85 -9.11
CA ILE A 153 20.87 3.08 -8.32
C ILE A 153 22.16 3.90 -8.58
N PRO A 154 22.05 5.20 -8.95
CA PRO A 154 23.20 6.07 -9.18
C PRO A 154 24.12 6.17 -7.97
N ALA A 155 25.41 6.40 -8.22
CA ALA A 155 26.38 6.61 -7.16
C ALA A 155 25.98 7.79 -6.27
N TRP A 156 26.31 7.75 -4.97
CA TRP A 156 25.93 8.80 -4.01
C TRP A 156 26.23 10.23 -4.46
N LYS A 157 27.37 10.43 -5.13
CA LYS A 157 27.81 11.73 -5.66
C LYS A 157 27.03 12.23 -6.89
N ASP A 158 26.27 11.35 -7.54
CA ASP A 158 25.57 11.59 -8.81
C ASP A 158 24.04 11.67 -8.58
N ARG A 159 23.59 11.77 -7.32
CA ARG A 159 22.19 11.94 -6.92
C ARG A 159 21.86 13.40 -6.66
#